data_AF-A0A3E0N148-F1
#
_entry.id   AF-A0A3E0N148-F1
#
_cell.length_a   1.000
_cell.length_b   1.000
_cell.length_c   1.000
_cell.angle_alpha   90.00
_cell.angle_beta   90.00
_cell.angle_gamma   90.00
#
_symmetry.space_group_name_H-M   'P 1'
#
loop_
_entity.id
_entity.type
_entity.pdbx_description
1 polymer ?
#
loop_
_entity_poly.entity_id
_entity_poly.type
_entity_poly.pdbx_seq_one_letter_code
_entity_poly.pdbx_strand_id
1 'polypeptide(L)'
;MMSDLVKFAKHVQQQLADANRQPHWEPDEAERYMAEVGERRERFEQQAARLNEIVVQPRLETLASYFANASLTKNEPAGHCSCWFGYCERFPASTKVAFAIEHDVRFEKVVVGYDASMMPLFIKFNEHDKLTLPLDEVNDAVVTDWVEERLLEFLDAYLRIDRGGEDFDEEAATDPVCGMRISRSSAAASAAHLGHPYYFCSTDCQIKFSQNPTAYVQVKPM
;
A
#
# COMPACT_ATOMS: atom_id res chain seq x y z
N MET A 1 8.03 9.00 -25.82
CA MET A 1 8.15 9.25 -24.37
C MET A 1 8.67 10.65 -24.01
N MET A 2 9.65 11.24 -24.71
CA MET A 2 10.15 12.60 -24.38
C MET A 2 9.11 13.74 -24.55
N SER A 3 8.12 13.61 -25.43
CA SER A 3 7.13 14.68 -25.68
C SER A 3 6.05 14.81 -24.61
N ASP A 4 5.82 13.76 -23.81
CA ASP A 4 4.81 13.75 -22.75
C ASP A 4 5.32 14.45 -21.48
N LEU A 5 6.54 14.15 -21.08
CA LEU A 5 7.22 14.82 -19.97
C LEU A 5 7.37 16.33 -20.20
N VAL A 6 7.62 16.75 -21.45
CA VAL A 6 7.70 18.18 -21.82
C VAL A 6 6.33 18.87 -21.73
N LYS A 7 5.25 18.18 -22.11
CA LYS A 7 3.88 18.71 -21.94
C LYS A 7 3.52 18.85 -20.46
N PHE A 8 3.83 17.84 -19.65
CA PHE A 8 3.65 17.89 -18.21
C PHE A 8 4.45 19.04 -17.59
N ALA A 9 5.74 19.18 -17.93
CA ALA A 9 6.57 20.27 -17.44
C ALA A 9 6.00 21.65 -17.78
N LYS A 10 5.46 21.83 -18.99
CA LYS A 10 4.79 23.08 -19.38
C LYS A 10 3.52 23.32 -18.57
N HIS A 11 2.73 22.28 -18.30
CA HIS A 11 1.54 22.39 -17.46
C HIS A 11 1.90 22.78 -16.02
N VAL A 12 2.93 22.16 -15.44
CA VAL A 12 3.46 22.51 -14.12
C VAL A 12 3.91 23.96 -14.08
N GLN A 13 4.68 24.42 -15.07
CA GLN A 13 5.13 25.81 -15.15
C GLN A 13 3.96 26.80 -15.23
N GLN A 14 2.90 26.44 -15.96
CA GLN A 14 1.71 27.27 -16.08
C GLN A 14 0.96 27.37 -14.74
N GLN A 15 0.75 26.24 -14.05
CA GLN A 15 0.12 26.21 -12.73
C GLN A 15 0.92 27.02 -11.68
N LEU A 16 2.25 26.89 -11.67
CA LEU A 16 3.12 27.65 -10.76
C LEU A 16 3.09 29.16 -11.05
N ALA A 17 3.02 29.54 -12.33
CA ALA A 17 2.93 30.95 -12.72
C ALA A 17 1.58 31.59 -12.34
N ASP A 18 0.51 30.80 -12.27
CA ASP A 18 -0.82 31.25 -11.82
C ASP A 18 -0.88 31.32 -10.29
N ALA A 19 -0.29 30.36 -9.56
CA ALA A 19 -0.23 30.35 -8.09
C ALA A 19 0.60 31.50 -7.49
N ASN A 20 1.67 31.93 -8.16
CA ASN A 20 2.53 33.03 -7.69
C ASN A 20 1.94 34.44 -7.90
N ARG A 21 0.74 34.59 -8.49
CA ARG A 21 0.14 35.92 -8.72
C ARG A 21 -0.53 36.51 -7.48
N GLN A 22 -0.98 35.69 -6.54
CA GLN A 22 -1.53 36.13 -5.25
C GLN A 22 -1.18 35.10 -4.18
N PRO A 23 -0.34 35.43 -3.19
CA PRO A 23 -0.25 34.60 -2.00
C PRO A 23 -1.65 34.54 -1.38
N HIS A 24 -2.18 33.33 -1.23
CA HIS A 24 -3.52 33.10 -0.69
C HIS A 24 -3.61 33.39 0.82
N TRP A 25 -2.45 33.48 1.49
CA TRP A 25 -2.33 33.69 2.92
C TRP A 25 -1.75 35.07 3.19
N GLU A 26 -2.50 35.91 3.90
CA GLU A 26 -1.91 37.10 4.52
C GLU A 26 -0.99 36.66 5.67
N PRO A 27 0.14 37.34 5.92
CA PRO A 27 1.09 36.98 6.98
C PRO A 27 0.41 36.77 8.35
N ASP A 28 -0.55 37.63 8.69
CA ASP A 28 -1.32 37.55 9.94
C ASP A 28 -2.29 36.35 9.98
N GLU A 29 -2.80 35.90 8.83
CA GLU A 29 -3.71 34.74 8.74
C GLU A 29 -2.93 33.42 8.86
N ALA A 30 -1.78 33.35 8.20
CA ALA A 30 -0.87 32.22 8.36
C ALA A 30 -0.38 32.11 9.82
N GLU A 31 -0.01 33.23 10.45
CA GLU A 31 0.47 33.24 11.83
C GLU A 31 -0.63 32.85 12.84
N ARG A 32 -1.88 33.30 12.64
CA ARG A 32 -3.04 32.87 13.44
C ARG A 32 -3.36 31.39 13.23
N TYR A 33 -3.35 30.90 11.99
CA TYR A 33 -3.57 29.49 11.69
C TYR A 33 -2.48 28.61 12.31
N MET A 34 -1.22 29.01 12.18
CA MET A 34 -0.08 28.30 12.79
C MET A 34 -0.12 28.35 14.32
N ALA A 35 -0.64 29.43 14.93
CA ALA A 35 -0.86 29.49 16.38
C ALA A 35 -2.04 28.61 16.84
N GLU A 36 -3.15 28.58 16.09
CA GLU A 36 -4.35 27.80 16.41
C GLU A 36 -4.17 26.28 16.18
N VAL A 37 -3.29 25.91 15.25
CA VAL A 37 -3.01 24.51 14.89
C VAL A 37 -1.69 24.03 15.51
N GLY A 38 -0.79 24.93 15.89
CA GLY A 38 0.55 24.61 16.40
C GLY A 38 0.54 23.68 17.60
N GLU A 39 -0.31 23.94 18.60
CA GLU A 39 -0.42 23.09 19.79
C GLU A 39 -0.92 21.68 19.43
N ARG A 40 -1.96 21.58 18.60
CA ARG A 40 -2.50 20.28 18.14
C ARG A 40 -1.48 19.51 17.29
N ARG A 41 -0.75 20.21 16.44
CA ARG A 41 0.33 19.64 15.63
C ARG A 41 1.45 19.08 16.51
N GLU A 42 1.94 19.86 17.47
CA GLU A 42 3.00 19.40 18.37
C GLU A 42 2.55 18.18 19.18
N ARG A 43 1.31 18.21 19.70
CA ARG A 43 0.71 17.07 20.38
C ARG A 43 0.61 15.83 19.49
N PHE A 44 0.19 16.01 18.24
CA PHE A 44 0.16 14.94 17.24
C PHE A 44 1.57 14.38 17.00
N GLU A 45 2.57 15.22 16.75
CA GLU A 45 3.95 14.78 16.50
C GLU A 45 4.48 13.95 17.67
N GLN A 46 4.22 14.37 18.91
CA GLN A 46 4.56 13.61 20.12
C GLN A 46 3.82 12.27 20.22
N GLN A 47 2.51 12.25 19.95
CA GLN A 47 1.72 11.02 19.98
C GLN A 47 2.12 10.05 18.87
N ALA A 48 2.36 10.53 17.65
CA ALA A 48 2.80 9.72 16.52
C ALA A 48 4.16 9.08 16.78
N ALA A 49 5.14 9.85 17.26
CA ALA A 49 6.43 9.31 17.65
C ALA A 49 6.30 8.24 18.74
N ARG A 50 5.55 8.54 19.81
CA ARG A 50 5.30 7.60 20.91
C ARG A 50 4.65 6.32 20.41
N LEU A 51 3.50 6.40 19.76
CA LEU A 51 2.75 5.24 19.29
C LEU A 51 3.59 4.35 18.36
N ASN A 52 4.39 4.94 17.48
CA ASN A 52 5.29 4.15 16.64
C ASN A 52 6.34 3.43 17.49
N GLU A 53 7.01 4.14 18.41
CA GLU A 53 8.08 3.60 19.24
C GLU A 53 7.61 2.51 20.21
N ILE A 54 6.44 2.68 20.85
CA ILE A 54 5.96 1.76 21.89
C ILE A 54 4.96 0.72 21.38
N VAL A 55 4.22 1.02 20.31
CA VAL A 55 3.19 0.13 19.78
C VAL A 55 3.64 -0.52 18.49
N VAL A 56 3.76 0.26 17.42
CA VAL A 56 3.80 -0.28 16.06
C VAL A 56 5.14 -0.94 15.73
N GLN A 57 6.25 -0.21 15.90
CA GLN A 57 7.58 -0.67 15.51
C GLN A 57 8.00 -1.95 16.26
N PRO A 58 7.85 -2.07 17.60
CA PRO A 58 8.25 -3.29 18.30
C PRO A 58 7.50 -4.54 17.83
N ARG A 59 6.23 -4.40 17.42
CA ARG A 59 5.40 -5.51 16.94
C ARG A 59 5.81 -5.93 15.54
N LEU A 60 6.07 -4.97 14.66
CA LEU A 60 6.60 -5.25 13.33
C LEU A 60 8.00 -5.87 13.40
N GLU A 61 8.86 -5.38 14.30
CA GLU A 61 10.18 -5.96 14.59
C GLU A 61 10.07 -7.40 15.09
N THR A 62 9.13 -7.65 16.02
CA THR A 62 8.86 -8.99 16.54
C THR A 62 8.46 -9.93 15.41
N LEU A 63 7.50 -9.54 14.57
CA LEU A 63 7.10 -10.33 13.40
C LEU A 63 8.29 -10.59 12.46
N ALA A 64 9.03 -9.54 12.10
CA ALA A 64 10.17 -9.61 11.20
C ALA A 64 11.27 -10.57 11.73
N SER A 65 11.47 -10.64 13.05
CA SER A 65 12.50 -11.50 13.67
C SER A 65 12.34 -12.99 13.39
N TYR A 66 11.12 -13.44 13.03
CA TYR A 66 10.84 -14.83 12.69
C TYR A 66 11.20 -15.20 11.24
N PHE A 67 11.55 -14.22 10.41
CA PHE A 67 11.75 -14.42 8.98
C PHE A 67 13.15 -13.97 8.54
N ALA A 68 13.97 -14.92 8.08
CA ALA A 68 15.32 -14.63 7.60
C ALA A 68 15.33 -13.75 6.34
N ASN A 69 14.22 -13.68 5.60
CA ASN A 69 14.05 -12.83 4.44
C ASN A 69 13.40 -11.47 4.77
N ALA A 70 13.16 -11.17 6.04
CA ALA A 70 12.64 -9.87 6.47
C ALA A 70 13.75 -8.83 6.66
N SER A 71 13.46 -7.59 6.30
CA SER A 71 14.36 -6.45 6.41
C SER A 71 13.58 -5.18 6.74
N LEU A 72 13.90 -4.57 7.87
CA LEU A 72 13.27 -3.31 8.28
C LEU A 72 13.87 -2.13 7.53
N THR A 73 13.01 -1.20 7.10
CA THR A 73 13.46 0.06 6.51
C THR A 73 14.06 0.94 7.60
N LYS A 74 15.23 1.52 7.32
CA LYS A 74 15.92 2.43 8.25
C LYS A 74 15.66 3.88 7.87
N ASN A 75 15.78 4.78 8.86
CA ASN A 75 15.65 6.24 8.70
C ASN A 75 14.28 6.69 8.16
N GLU A 76 13.21 6.01 8.57
CA GLU A 76 11.86 6.47 8.25
C GLU A 76 11.47 7.67 9.12
N PRO A 77 10.54 8.53 8.65
CA PRO A 77 10.03 9.64 9.43
C PRO A 77 9.43 9.19 10.77
N ALA A 78 9.39 10.09 11.75
CA ALA A 78 8.68 9.82 12.99
C ALA A 78 7.23 9.42 12.70
N GLY A 79 6.73 8.38 13.35
CA GLY A 79 5.39 7.84 13.10
C GLY A 79 5.30 6.83 11.96
N HIS A 80 6.40 6.50 11.26
CA HIS A 80 6.40 5.53 10.17
C HIS A 80 7.29 4.33 10.50
N CYS A 81 6.85 3.14 10.10
CA CYS A 81 7.70 1.96 10.10
C CYS A 81 7.28 0.99 8.98
N SER A 82 8.25 0.33 8.35
CA SER A 82 7.99 -0.64 7.31
C SER A 82 9.00 -1.77 7.28
N CYS A 83 8.54 -2.93 6.81
CA CYS A 83 9.31 -4.15 6.70
C CYS A 83 9.14 -4.76 5.31
N TRP A 84 10.25 -5.13 4.71
CA TRP A 84 10.35 -5.83 3.44
C TRP A 84 10.65 -7.30 3.67
N PHE A 85 9.78 -8.18 3.18
CA PHE A 85 9.98 -9.61 3.07
C PHE A 85 10.40 -9.92 1.62
N GLY A 86 11.70 -10.18 1.43
CA GLY A 86 12.26 -10.46 0.12
C GLY A 86 11.88 -11.85 -0.40
N TYR A 87 11.92 -12.04 -1.70
CA TYR A 87 11.72 -13.37 -2.31
C TYR A 87 12.63 -14.43 -1.67
N CYS A 88 12.07 -15.62 -1.38
CA CYS A 88 12.85 -16.83 -1.13
C CYS A 88 12.12 -18.07 -1.67
N GLU A 89 12.80 -19.22 -1.73
CA GLU A 89 12.20 -20.47 -2.26
C GLU A 89 10.91 -20.86 -1.53
N ARG A 90 10.84 -20.60 -0.23
CA ARG A 90 9.68 -20.88 0.63
C ARG A 90 8.52 -19.90 0.41
N PHE A 91 8.85 -18.63 0.17
CA PHE A 91 7.91 -17.54 -0.06
C PHE A 91 8.27 -16.88 -1.39
N PRO A 92 7.78 -17.40 -2.54
CA PRO A 92 8.11 -16.87 -3.86
C PRO A 92 7.45 -15.52 -4.19
N ALA A 93 7.20 -14.68 -3.18
CA ALA A 93 6.65 -13.35 -3.30
C ALA A 93 7.52 -12.32 -2.56
N SER A 94 7.67 -11.16 -3.17
CA SER A 94 8.24 -9.95 -2.62
C SER A 94 7.12 -9.15 -1.95
N THR A 95 7.23 -8.92 -0.64
CA THR A 95 6.14 -8.34 0.15
C THR A 95 6.64 -7.17 1.00
N LYS A 96 5.87 -6.10 1.10
CA LYS A 96 6.12 -4.99 2.03
C LYS A 96 4.91 -4.82 2.95
N VAL A 97 5.17 -4.65 4.24
CA VAL A 97 4.20 -4.17 5.24
C VAL A 97 4.68 -2.82 5.76
N ALA A 98 3.78 -1.85 5.87
CA ALA A 98 4.06 -0.52 6.35
C ALA A 98 2.94 -0.02 7.25
N PHE A 99 3.31 0.80 8.22
CA PHE A 99 2.41 1.58 9.04
C PHE A 99 2.84 3.04 8.99
N ALA A 100 1.84 3.93 8.98
CA ALA A 100 2.03 5.36 9.05
C ALA A 100 1.04 5.95 10.05
N ILE A 101 1.52 6.80 10.95
CA ILE A 101 0.67 7.54 11.89
C ILE A 101 0.53 8.94 11.35
N GLU A 102 -0.67 9.25 10.89
CA GLU A 102 -1.06 10.45 10.16
C GLU A 102 -2.13 11.24 10.92
N HIS A 103 -2.48 12.41 10.39
CA HIS A 103 -3.49 13.30 10.97
C HIS A 103 -4.48 13.78 9.90
N ASP A 104 -5.64 14.26 10.35
CA ASP A 104 -6.54 15.01 9.49
C ASP A 104 -6.09 16.48 9.33
N VAL A 105 -6.70 17.22 8.40
CA VAL A 105 -6.28 18.60 8.05
C VAL A 105 -6.16 19.52 9.27
N ARG A 106 -6.97 19.30 10.31
CA ARG A 106 -7.03 20.14 11.51
C ARG A 106 -6.30 19.57 12.74
N PHE A 107 -5.63 18.43 12.61
CA PHE A 107 -5.03 17.71 13.75
C PHE A 107 -6.05 17.46 14.87
N GLU A 108 -7.29 17.15 14.52
CA GLU A 108 -8.33 16.72 15.46
C GLU A 108 -8.30 15.20 15.66
N LYS A 109 -7.67 14.47 14.75
CA LYS A 109 -7.62 13.02 14.71
C LYS A 109 -6.23 12.49 14.46
N VAL A 110 -5.95 11.34 15.06
CA VAL A 110 -4.83 10.45 14.73
C VAL A 110 -5.35 9.34 13.85
N VAL A 111 -4.66 9.08 12.75
CA VAL A 111 -4.97 8.01 11.80
C VAL A 111 -3.78 7.06 11.78
N VAL A 112 -3.97 5.83 12.25
CA VAL A 112 -2.98 4.76 12.11
C VAL A 112 -3.31 4.02 10.82
N GLY A 113 -2.55 4.29 9.78
CA GLY A 113 -2.63 3.62 8.49
C GLY A 113 -1.82 2.33 8.47
N TYR A 114 -2.34 1.35 7.75
CA TYR A 114 -1.70 0.08 7.44
C TYR A 114 -1.73 -0.12 5.93
N ASP A 115 -0.56 -0.44 5.37
CA ASP A 115 -0.37 -0.73 3.96
C ASP A 115 0.44 -2.02 3.81
N ALA A 116 -0.10 -2.99 3.08
CA ALA A 116 0.60 -4.20 2.69
C ALA A 116 0.51 -4.43 1.18
N SER A 117 1.61 -4.88 0.60
CA SER A 117 1.71 -5.14 -0.84
C SER A 117 2.49 -6.42 -1.09
N MET A 118 2.03 -7.26 -2.01
CA MET A 118 2.63 -8.56 -2.31
C MET A 118 2.76 -8.74 -3.82
N MET A 119 3.95 -9.14 -4.28
CA MET A 119 4.24 -9.33 -5.69
C MET A 119 5.02 -10.62 -5.98
N PRO A 120 4.54 -11.48 -6.89
CA PRO A 120 3.22 -11.41 -7.52
C PRO A 120 2.11 -11.73 -6.49
N LEU A 121 0.90 -11.21 -6.73
CA LEU A 121 -0.23 -11.45 -5.84
C LEU A 121 -0.73 -12.89 -6.01
N PHE A 122 -0.43 -13.74 -5.03
CA PHE A 122 -0.90 -15.12 -5.03
C PHE A 122 -2.19 -15.30 -4.22
N ILE A 123 -2.42 -14.46 -3.21
CA ILE A 123 -3.45 -14.63 -2.18
C ILE A 123 -4.18 -13.31 -1.99
N LYS A 124 -5.51 -13.35 -1.77
CA LYS A 124 -6.25 -12.17 -1.32
C LYS A 124 -5.94 -11.88 0.14
N PHE A 125 -5.56 -10.64 0.41
CA PHE A 125 -5.39 -10.11 1.76
C PHE A 125 -5.84 -8.65 1.76
N ASN A 126 -5.91 -8.05 2.95
CA ASN A 126 -6.24 -6.65 3.08
C ASN A 126 -4.99 -5.80 2.77
N GLU A 127 -4.99 -5.09 1.65
CA GLU A 127 -3.84 -4.25 1.25
C GLU A 127 -3.78 -2.94 2.04
N HIS A 128 -4.94 -2.41 2.44
CA HIS A 128 -5.02 -1.08 3.05
C HIS A 128 -6.09 -1.05 4.14
N ASP A 129 -5.73 -0.59 5.33
CA ASP A 129 -6.71 -0.31 6.37
C ASP A 129 -6.28 0.88 7.23
N LYS A 130 -7.21 1.46 7.98
CA LYS A 130 -6.90 2.55 8.90
C LYS A 130 -7.76 2.54 10.14
N LEU A 131 -7.12 2.82 11.28
CA LEU A 131 -7.77 3.16 12.53
C LEU A 131 -7.77 4.68 12.70
N THR A 132 -8.93 5.28 12.95
CA THR A 132 -9.06 6.71 13.21
C THR A 132 -9.53 6.97 14.64
N LEU A 133 -8.77 7.76 15.38
CA LEU A 133 -9.03 8.11 16.79
C LEU A 133 -9.03 9.64 16.96
N PRO A 134 -9.84 10.21 17.88
CA PRO A 134 -9.68 11.60 18.28
C PRO A 134 -8.30 11.84 18.90
N LEU A 135 -7.64 12.97 18.61
CA LEU A 135 -6.31 13.32 19.13
C LEU A 135 -6.29 13.32 20.67
N ASP A 136 -7.39 13.73 21.30
CA ASP A 136 -7.53 13.82 22.75
C ASP A 136 -7.83 12.47 23.42
N GLU A 137 -8.20 11.44 22.64
CA GLU A 137 -8.70 10.14 23.14
C GLU A 137 -7.91 8.96 22.59
N VAL A 138 -6.62 9.17 22.28
CA VAL A 138 -5.73 8.10 21.82
C VAL A 138 -5.48 7.09 22.94
N ASN A 139 -5.93 5.85 22.71
CA ASN A 139 -5.76 4.74 23.64
C ASN A 139 -4.80 3.68 23.07
N ASP A 140 -3.69 3.46 23.76
CA ASP A 140 -2.63 2.54 23.34
C ASP A 140 -3.08 1.09 23.23
N ALA A 141 -4.03 0.67 24.07
CA ALA A 141 -4.57 -0.69 24.01
C ALA A 141 -5.39 -0.90 22.73
N VAL A 142 -6.20 0.10 22.35
CA VAL A 142 -6.99 0.03 21.11
C VAL A 142 -6.08 0.02 19.88
N VAL A 143 -5.03 0.85 19.87
CA VAL A 143 -4.04 0.85 18.77
C VAL A 143 -3.28 -0.47 18.75
N THR A 144 -2.93 -1.02 19.92
CA THR A 144 -2.25 -2.31 20.06
C THR A 144 -3.06 -3.43 19.43
N ASP A 145 -4.31 -3.60 19.87
CA ASP A 145 -5.18 -4.68 19.40
C ASP A 145 -5.37 -4.59 17.88
N TRP A 146 -5.59 -3.38 17.36
CA TRP A 146 -5.76 -3.16 15.92
C TRP A 146 -4.48 -3.47 15.13
N VAL A 147 -3.31 -3.02 15.59
CA VAL A 147 -2.02 -3.31 14.91
C VAL A 147 -1.73 -4.80 14.91
N GLU A 148 -1.94 -5.48 16.04
CA GLU A 148 -1.72 -6.93 16.15
C GLU A 148 -2.66 -7.71 15.23
N GLU A 149 -3.93 -7.31 15.15
CA GLU A 149 -4.89 -7.92 14.23
C GLU A 149 -4.43 -7.82 12.76
N ARG A 150 -4.01 -6.62 12.30
CA ARG A 150 -3.51 -6.42 10.92
C ARG A 150 -2.23 -7.21 10.65
N LEU A 151 -1.31 -7.27 11.62
CA LEU A 151 -0.08 -8.06 11.50
C LEU A 151 -0.36 -9.57 11.46
N LEU A 152 -1.32 -10.06 12.24
CA LEU A 152 -1.72 -11.47 12.26
C LEU A 152 -2.46 -11.87 10.97
N GLU A 153 -3.34 -11.01 10.45
CA GLU A 153 -3.98 -11.19 9.14
C GLU A 153 -2.95 -11.27 8.02
N PHE A 154 -1.97 -10.37 8.04
CA PHE A 154 -0.85 -10.41 7.13
C PHE A 154 -0.06 -11.72 7.25
N LEU A 155 0.29 -12.12 8.48
CA LEU A 155 1.05 -13.33 8.74
C LEU A 155 0.32 -14.57 8.23
N ASP A 156 -0.99 -14.67 8.46
CA ASP A 156 -1.81 -15.77 7.93
C ASP A 156 -1.75 -15.81 6.39
N ALA A 157 -1.99 -14.67 5.73
CA ALA A 157 -1.91 -14.56 4.27
C ALA A 157 -0.51 -14.93 3.76
N TYR A 158 0.55 -14.45 4.40
CA TYR A 158 1.93 -14.72 4.00
C TYR A 158 2.32 -16.19 4.20
N LEU A 159 1.89 -16.83 5.29
CA LEU A 159 2.14 -18.26 5.54
C LEU A 159 1.36 -19.18 4.62
N ARG A 160 0.21 -18.75 4.09
CA ARG A 160 -0.52 -19.51 3.07
C ARG A 160 0.25 -19.64 1.75
N ILE A 161 1.23 -18.76 1.49
CA ILE A 161 2.15 -18.91 0.34
C ILE A 161 2.99 -20.18 0.49
N ASP A 162 3.54 -20.42 1.68
CA ASP A 162 4.42 -21.55 1.99
C ASP A 162 3.70 -22.91 1.90
N ARG A 163 2.40 -22.94 2.23
CA ARG A 163 1.62 -24.19 2.19
C ARG A 163 1.36 -24.72 0.78
N GLY A 164 1.85 -24.03 -0.25
CA GLY A 164 1.91 -24.55 -1.61
C GLY A 164 0.57 -25.02 -2.16
N GLY A 165 -0.13 -24.14 -2.85
CA GLY A 165 -1.09 -24.58 -3.88
C GLY A 165 -2.46 -25.10 -3.42
N GLU A 166 -2.60 -25.75 -2.25
CA GLU A 166 -3.86 -26.49 -1.98
C GLU A 166 -5.07 -25.57 -1.73
N ASP A 167 -4.85 -24.33 -1.25
CA ASP A 167 -5.86 -23.26 -1.18
C ASP A 167 -5.90 -22.37 -2.45
N PHE A 168 -5.01 -22.61 -3.41
CA PHE A 168 -4.93 -21.88 -4.68
C PHE A 168 -5.79 -22.53 -5.78
N ASP A 169 -6.32 -23.73 -5.54
CA ASP A 169 -6.97 -24.55 -6.56
C ASP A 169 -8.39 -24.12 -6.96
N GLU A 170 -8.99 -23.13 -6.30
CA GLU A 170 -10.35 -22.67 -6.61
C GLU A 170 -10.47 -21.20 -7.06
N GLU A 171 -9.37 -20.45 -7.24
CA GLU A 171 -9.50 -19.11 -7.82
C GLU A 171 -9.61 -19.18 -9.34
N ALA A 172 -10.87 -19.21 -9.79
CA ALA A 172 -11.23 -19.09 -11.19
C ALA A 172 -10.77 -17.74 -11.77
N ALA A 173 -9.90 -17.77 -12.77
CA ALA A 173 -9.65 -16.66 -13.68
C ALA A 173 -10.54 -16.80 -14.93
N THR A 174 -10.83 -15.67 -15.58
CA THR A 174 -11.47 -15.67 -16.89
C THR A 174 -10.42 -15.29 -17.92
N ASP A 175 -10.20 -16.16 -18.90
CA ASP A 175 -9.33 -15.86 -20.04
C ASP A 175 -9.92 -14.65 -20.78
N PRO A 176 -9.19 -13.52 -20.88
CA PRO A 176 -9.73 -12.28 -21.44
C PRO A 176 -9.90 -12.34 -22.97
N VAL A 177 -9.31 -13.32 -23.65
CA VAL A 177 -9.39 -13.50 -25.11
C VAL A 177 -10.64 -14.29 -25.48
N CYS A 178 -10.93 -15.37 -24.77
CA CYS A 178 -12.03 -16.28 -25.12
C CYS A 178 -13.19 -16.30 -24.12
N GLY A 179 -13.03 -15.69 -22.94
CA GLY A 179 -14.02 -15.71 -21.86
C GLY A 179 -14.09 -17.03 -21.09
N MET A 180 -13.18 -17.98 -21.35
CA MET A 180 -13.19 -19.27 -20.68
C MET A 180 -12.81 -19.10 -19.20
N ARG A 181 -13.65 -19.62 -18.32
CA ARG A 181 -13.34 -19.70 -16.89
C ARG A 181 -12.38 -20.87 -16.67
N ILE A 182 -11.20 -20.57 -16.15
CA ILE A 182 -10.12 -21.52 -15.91
C ILE A 182 -9.66 -21.41 -14.45
N SER A 183 -9.15 -22.50 -13.88
CA SER A 183 -8.37 -22.36 -12.66
C SER A 183 -7.06 -21.66 -13.00
N ARG A 184 -6.61 -20.71 -12.16
CA ARG A 184 -5.28 -20.12 -12.29
C ARG A 184 -4.18 -21.19 -12.21
N SER A 185 -4.36 -22.23 -11.38
CA SER A 185 -3.41 -23.34 -11.25
C SER A 185 -3.35 -24.21 -12.51
N SER A 186 -4.45 -24.30 -13.26
CA SER A 186 -4.53 -25.05 -14.52
C SER A 186 -4.34 -24.18 -15.78
N ALA A 187 -3.91 -22.94 -15.63
CA ALA A 187 -3.74 -22.04 -16.77
C ALA A 187 -2.62 -22.56 -17.69
N ALA A 188 -2.91 -22.68 -18.98
CA ALA A 188 -1.94 -23.17 -19.95
C ALA A 188 -0.81 -22.17 -20.20
N ALA A 189 -1.07 -20.88 -19.96
CA ALA A 189 -0.09 -19.81 -20.04
C ALA A 189 -0.52 -18.59 -19.19
N SER A 190 0.42 -17.70 -18.90
CA SER A 190 0.17 -16.41 -18.23
C SER A 190 1.01 -15.27 -18.83
N ALA A 191 0.56 -14.04 -18.65
CA ALA A 191 1.29 -12.83 -19.04
C ALA A 191 0.95 -11.67 -18.09
N ALA A 192 1.86 -10.71 -17.93
CA ALA A 192 1.60 -9.50 -17.16
C ALA A 192 1.37 -8.31 -18.09
N HIS A 193 0.36 -7.48 -17.80
CA HIS A 193 0.12 -6.21 -18.48
C HIS A 193 -0.24 -5.12 -17.47
N LEU A 194 0.49 -4.00 -17.49
CA LEU A 194 0.37 -2.90 -16.53
C LEU A 194 0.45 -3.34 -15.06
N GLY A 195 1.33 -4.30 -14.76
CA GLY A 195 1.48 -4.86 -13.40
C GLY A 195 0.42 -5.88 -13.01
N HIS A 196 -0.63 -6.10 -13.81
CA HIS A 196 -1.67 -7.09 -13.55
C HIS A 196 -1.40 -8.42 -14.26
N PRO A 197 -1.47 -9.58 -13.57
CA PRO A 197 -1.32 -10.89 -14.19
C PRO A 197 -2.63 -11.33 -14.89
N TYR A 198 -2.49 -11.91 -16.08
CA TYR A 198 -3.54 -12.52 -16.88
C TYR A 198 -3.23 -14.00 -17.13
N TYR A 199 -4.28 -14.82 -17.15
CA TYR A 199 -4.20 -16.27 -17.28
C TYR A 199 -4.99 -16.72 -18.50
N PHE A 200 -4.48 -17.73 -19.21
CA PHE A 200 -5.02 -18.14 -20.50
C PHE A 200 -5.29 -19.65 -20.54
N CYS A 201 -6.38 -20.03 -21.21
CA CYS A 201 -6.75 -21.42 -21.41
C CYS A 201 -5.84 -22.13 -22.40
N SER A 202 -5.09 -21.37 -23.22
CA SER A 202 -4.12 -21.87 -24.19
C SER A 202 -3.00 -20.86 -24.43
N THR A 203 -1.87 -21.35 -24.92
CA THR A 203 -0.75 -20.51 -25.38
C THR A 203 -1.19 -19.58 -26.52
N ASP A 204 -2.10 -20.01 -27.38
CA ASP A 204 -2.63 -19.17 -28.47
C ASP A 204 -3.38 -17.94 -27.94
N CYS A 205 -4.16 -18.09 -26.86
CA CYS A 205 -4.82 -16.96 -26.20
C CYS A 205 -3.78 -16.00 -25.59
N GLN A 206 -2.73 -16.53 -24.97
CA GLN A 206 -1.63 -15.72 -24.42
C GLN A 206 -0.87 -14.94 -25.50
N ILE A 207 -0.62 -15.55 -26.66
CA ILE A 207 0.03 -14.90 -27.80
C ILE A 207 -0.86 -13.77 -28.35
N LYS A 208 -2.15 -14.03 -28.56
CA LYS A 208 -3.12 -13.03 -29.03
C LYS A 208 -3.21 -11.85 -28.07
N PHE A 209 -3.26 -12.14 -26.78
CA PHE A 209 -3.25 -11.12 -25.74
C PHE A 209 -1.97 -10.29 -25.79
N SER A 210 -0.80 -10.92 -25.86
CA SER A 210 0.50 -10.24 -25.86
C SER A 210 0.69 -9.31 -27.07
N GLN A 211 0.06 -9.62 -28.20
CA GLN A 211 0.10 -8.79 -29.40
C GLN A 211 -0.74 -7.50 -29.28
N ASN A 212 -1.85 -7.53 -28.55
CA ASN A 212 -2.68 -6.35 -28.34
C ASN A 212 -3.48 -6.44 -27.02
N PRO A 213 -2.82 -6.28 -25.86
CA PRO A 213 -3.46 -6.50 -24.56
C PRO A 213 -4.67 -5.59 -24.36
N THR A 214 -4.54 -4.32 -24.78
CA THR A 214 -5.56 -3.27 -24.61
C THR A 214 -6.88 -3.59 -25.31
N ALA A 215 -6.89 -4.47 -26.33
CA ALA A 215 -8.12 -4.93 -26.98
C ALA A 215 -8.94 -5.91 -26.12
N TYR A 216 -8.29 -6.59 -25.17
CA TYR A 216 -8.90 -7.62 -24.33
C TYR A 216 -9.12 -7.17 -22.89
N VAL A 217 -8.38 -6.15 -22.43
CA VAL A 217 -8.57 -5.58 -21.10
C VAL A 217 -9.48 -4.36 -21.17
N GLN A 218 -10.74 -4.55 -20.78
CA GLN A 218 -11.57 -3.40 -20.40
C GLN A 218 -11.09 -2.90 -19.05
N VAL A 219 -10.11 -1.99 -19.07
CA VAL A 219 -9.78 -1.18 -17.91
C VAL A 219 -11.05 -0.40 -17.57
N LYS A 220 -11.71 -0.76 -16.48
CA LYS A 220 -12.58 0.19 -15.78
C LYS A 220 -11.63 0.98 -14.88
N PRO A 221 -11.26 2.22 -15.25
CA PRO A 221 -10.43 3.03 -14.38
C PRO A 221 -11.19 3.20 -13.06
N MET A 222 -10.55 2.87 -11.94
CA MET A 222 -10.96 3.34 -10.62
C MET A 222 -10.57 4.80 -10.48
#